data_AF-A0A4Q5W9F0-F1
#
_entry.id   AF-A0A4Q5W9F0-F1
#
_cell.length_a   1.000
_cell.length_b   1.000
_cell.length_c   1.000
_cell.angle_alpha   90.00
_cell.angle_beta   90.00
_cell.angle_gamma   90.00
#
_symmetry.space_group_name_H-M   'P 1'
#
loop_
_entity.id
_entity.type
_entity.pdbx_description
1 polymer ?
#
loop_
_entity_poly.entity_id
_entity_poly.type
_entity_poly.pdbx_seq_one_letter_code
_entity_poly.pdbx_strand_id
1 'polypeptide(L)'
;MNAFTKTLTGAALAAVVALSACKKKEDTSLSYEQQNRRAWLTDTTWFFYWAALDINRDGTPDQYLQPNTFADCYWDNTYTFFPNGAGITNDSSYRCDTTVPVLKPFTWAFSDNDQYLNVTGTSVFGISGHLRVYFVGGDYLT
;
A
#
# COMPACT_ATOMS: atom_id res chain seq x y z
N MET A 1 11.47 66.76 0.66
CA MET A 1 10.48 65.81 1.21
C MET A 1 10.23 64.73 0.17
N ASN A 2 10.58 63.49 0.55
CA ASN A 2 10.16 62.16 0.08
C ASN A 2 9.86 61.90 -1.41
N ALA A 3 10.69 61.04 -2.03
CA ALA A 3 10.24 60.13 -3.08
C ALA A 3 11.23 58.95 -3.22
N PHE A 4 11.08 57.91 -2.39
CA PHE A 4 11.67 56.60 -2.69
C PHE A 4 10.74 55.50 -2.16
N THR A 5 9.71 55.23 -2.96
CA THR A 5 8.88 54.04 -2.84
C THR A 5 9.02 53.26 -4.13
N LYS A 6 9.04 51.92 -4.02
CA LYS A 6 9.04 50.89 -5.07
C LYS A 6 10.43 50.31 -5.39
N THR A 7 10.73 49.18 -4.75
CA THR A 7 11.23 47.94 -5.40
C THR A 7 11.68 46.97 -4.32
N LEU A 8 10.78 46.20 -3.71
CA LEU A 8 11.15 45.09 -2.81
C LEU A 8 9.99 44.10 -2.65
N THR A 9 9.40 43.68 -3.76
CA THR A 9 8.36 42.64 -3.79
C THR A 9 8.48 41.88 -5.10
N GLY A 10 9.47 40.99 -5.19
CA GLY A 10 9.70 40.19 -6.40
C GLY A 10 10.52 38.93 -6.18
N ALA A 11 11.43 38.93 -5.18
CA ALA A 11 12.35 37.80 -4.97
C ALA A 11 11.74 36.60 -4.21
N ALA A 12 10.64 36.78 -3.46
CA ALA A 12 10.11 35.72 -2.59
C ALA A 12 9.29 34.64 -3.34
N LEU A 13 8.73 34.95 -4.52
CA LEU A 13 7.84 34.02 -5.24
C LEU A 13 8.59 32.98 -6.09
N ALA A 14 9.85 33.23 -6.46
CA ALA A 14 10.65 32.32 -7.27
C ALA A 14 11.25 31.15 -6.46
N ALA A 15 11.48 31.33 -5.15
CA ALA A 15 12.04 30.31 -4.28
C ALA A 15 11.05 29.16 -3.97
N VAL A 16 9.75 29.42 -4.03
CA VAL A 16 8.71 28.40 -3.74
C VAL A 16 8.52 27.41 -4.91
N VAL A 17 8.79 27.83 -6.15
CA VAL A 17 8.67 26.95 -7.34
C VAL A 17 9.86 25.99 -7.50
N ALA A 18 11.01 26.27 -6.88
CA ALA A 18 12.17 25.41 -6.97
C ALA A 18 12.07 24.11 -6.14
N LEU A 19 11.12 24.03 -5.19
CA LEU A 19 10.92 22.88 -4.32
C LEU A 19 9.91 21.85 -4.86
N SER A 20 9.20 22.13 -5.96
CA SER A 20 8.26 21.19 -6.58
C SER A 20 8.89 20.24 -7.60
N ALA A 21 10.20 20.36 -7.86
CA ALA A 21 10.90 19.56 -8.87
C ALA A 21 11.81 18.47 -8.26
N CYS A 22 11.46 17.93 -7.09
CA CYS A 22 12.00 16.63 -6.67
C CYS A 22 11.43 15.55 -7.61
N LYS A 23 12.05 15.36 -8.78
CA LYS A 23 11.85 14.13 -9.55
C LYS A 23 12.20 12.96 -8.63
N LYS A 24 11.21 12.15 -8.27
CA LYS A 24 11.43 10.85 -7.62
C LYS A 24 12.47 10.14 -8.48
N LYS A 25 13.66 9.90 -7.93
CA LYS A 25 14.70 9.15 -8.64
C LYS A 25 14.13 7.76 -8.87
N GLU A 26 14.03 7.36 -10.13
CA GLU A 26 13.74 5.98 -10.46
C GLU A 26 14.85 5.11 -9.89
N ASP A 27 14.47 4.03 -9.22
CA ASP A 27 15.42 3.03 -8.79
C ASP A 27 15.83 2.23 -10.02
N THR A 28 16.96 2.60 -10.62
CA THR A 28 17.48 1.99 -11.85
C THR A 28 17.88 0.52 -11.67
N SER A 29 17.83 -0.01 -10.45
CA SER A 29 18.05 -1.45 -10.19
C SER A 29 16.81 -2.30 -10.46
N LEU A 30 15.63 -1.69 -10.55
CA LEU A 30 14.36 -2.39 -10.77
C LEU A 30 13.94 -2.31 -12.24
N SER A 31 13.44 -3.43 -12.77
CA SER A 31 12.75 -3.41 -14.07
C SER A 31 11.48 -2.56 -14.01
N TYR A 32 11.03 -2.07 -15.17
CA TYR A 32 9.78 -1.30 -15.28
C TYR A 32 8.59 -2.03 -14.62
N GLU A 33 8.48 -3.33 -14.83
CA GLU A 33 7.41 -4.15 -14.23
C GLU A 33 7.48 -4.21 -12.70
N GLN A 34 8.68 -4.25 -12.12
CA GLN A 34 8.88 -4.22 -10.67
C GLN A 34 8.54 -2.84 -10.08
N GLN A 35 8.95 -1.77 -10.78
CA GLN A 35 8.58 -0.41 -10.40
C GLN A 35 7.06 -0.23 -10.42
N ASN A 36 6.39 -0.72 -11.47
CA ASN A 36 4.95 -0.60 -11.61
C ASN A 36 4.19 -1.40 -10.55
N ARG A 37 4.59 -2.64 -10.25
CA ARG A 37 3.98 -3.44 -9.16
C ARG A 37 4.08 -2.77 -7.80
N ARG A 38 5.25 -2.21 -7.48
CA ARG A 38 5.45 -1.44 -6.25
C ARG A 38 4.59 -0.18 -6.23
N ALA A 39 4.50 0.52 -7.36
CA ALA A 39 3.62 1.67 -7.49
C ALA A 39 2.17 1.26 -7.17
N TRP A 40 1.62 0.25 -7.85
CA TRP A 40 0.25 -0.24 -7.61
C TRP A 40 -0.01 -0.60 -6.14
N LEU A 41 0.91 -1.31 -5.49
CA LEU A 41 0.74 -1.69 -4.09
C LEU A 41 0.64 -0.46 -3.18
N THR A 42 1.37 0.62 -3.50
CA THR A 42 1.52 1.81 -2.65
C THR A 42 0.68 3.01 -3.04
N ASP A 43 0.01 2.97 -4.20
CA ASP A 43 -0.76 4.10 -4.74
C ASP A 43 -2.18 4.19 -4.15
N THR A 44 -2.65 3.12 -3.50
CA THR A 44 -4.02 3.02 -2.98
C THR A 44 -4.09 2.35 -1.61
N THR A 45 -5.29 2.38 -1.02
CA THR A 45 -5.65 1.59 0.14
C THR A 45 -6.38 0.33 -0.30
N TRP A 46 -6.00 -0.80 0.29
CA TRP A 46 -6.54 -2.12 -0.03
C TRP A 46 -7.60 -2.53 0.99
N PHE A 47 -8.56 -3.32 0.53
CA PHE A 47 -9.53 -4.02 1.36
C PHE A 47 -9.50 -5.51 1.01
N PHE A 48 -9.95 -6.35 1.94
CA PHE A 48 -10.04 -7.78 1.71
C PHE A 48 -11.38 -8.09 1.03
N TYR A 49 -11.36 -8.68 -0.17
CA TYR A 49 -12.59 -8.89 -0.96
C TYR A 49 -13.12 -10.33 -0.90
N TRP A 50 -12.28 -11.31 -1.22
CA TRP A 50 -12.59 -12.74 -1.09
C TRP A 50 -11.29 -13.52 -0.83
N ALA A 51 -11.43 -14.76 -0.38
CA ALA A 51 -10.34 -15.72 -0.35
C ALA A 51 -10.82 -17.10 -0.79
N ALA A 52 -9.87 -17.88 -1.29
CA ALA A 52 -10.09 -19.23 -1.76
C ALA A 52 -8.87 -20.10 -1.44
N LEU A 53 -9.07 -21.41 -1.45
CA LEU A 53 -8.01 -22.40 -1.45
C LEU A 53 -7.58 -22.66 -2.89
N ASP A 54 -6.28 -22.69 -3.10
CA ASP A 54 -5.61 -23.18 -4.30
C ASP A 54 -4.82 -24.44 -3.89
N ILE A 55 -5.49 -25.58 -3.98
CA ILE A 55 -5.01 -26.89 -3.51
C ILE A 55 -3.95 -27.42 -4.46
N ASN A 56 -4.11 -27.19 -5.76
CA ASN A 56 -3.20 -27.68 -6.78
C ASN A 56 -1.99 -26.74 -7.04
N ARG A 57 -2.02 -25.52 -6.47
CA ARG A 57 -0.99 -24.46 -6.53
C ARG A 57 -0.77 -23.89 -7.93
N ASP A 58 -1.78 -23.91 -8.78
CA ASP A 58 -1.68 -23.41 -10.15
C ASP A 58 -1.94 -21.88 -10.26
N GLY A 59 -2.34 -21.23 -9.17
CA GLY A 59 -2.69 -19.82 -9.11
C GLY A 59 -4.16 -19.51 -9.36
N THR A 60 -4.99 -20.54 -9.51
CA THR A 60 -6.44 -20.44 -9.72
C THR A 60 -7.18 -20.85 -8.45
N PRO A 61 -8.24 -20.14 -8.05
CA PRO A 61 -9.11 -20.59 -6.97
C PRO A 61 -9.75 -21.95 -7.25
N ASP A 62 -9.51 -22.96 -6.40
CA ASP A 62 -10.21 -24.25 -6.43
C ASP A 62 -11.50 -24.21 -5.60
N GLN A 63 -11.42 -23.62 -4.39
CA GLN A 63 -12.54 -23.57 -3.45
C GLN A 63 -12.61 -22.22 -2.74
N TYR A 64 -13.65 -21.44 -3.03
CA TYR A 64 -13.93 -20.20 -2.30
C TYR A 64 -14.28 -20.49 -0.84
N LEU A 65 -13.71 -19.69 0.05
CA LEU A 65 -14.03 -19.76 1.47
C LEU A 65 -15.49 -19.39 1.68
N GLN A 66 -16.18 -20.18 2.50
CA GLN A 66 -17.61 -19.99 2.77
C GLN A 66 -17.81 -18.79 3.70
N PRO A 67 -19.00 -18.14 3.67
CA PRO A 67 -19.37 -17.14 4.67
C PRO A 67 -19.12 -17.67 6.09
N ASN A 68 -18.67 -16.80 7.01
CA ASN A 68 -18.26 -17.12 8.38
C ASN A 68 -16.96 -17.93 8.54
N THR A 69 -16.19 -18.19 7.47
CA THR A 69 -14.83 -18.76 7.63
C THR A 69 -13.91 -17.78 8.36
N PHE A 70 -14.05 -16.48 8.06
CA PHE A 70 -13.48 -15.40 8.83
C PHE A 70 -14.59 -14.69 9.60
N ALA A 71 -14.26 -14.16 10.78
CA ALA A 71 -15.16 -13.24 11.47
C ALA A 71 -15.40 -12.00 10.59
N ASP A 72 -16.64 -11.53 10.54
CA ASP A 72 -17.07 -10.44 9.64
C ASP A 72 -16.19 -9.18 9.77
N CYS A 73 -15.73 -8.90 10.99
CA CYS A 73 -14.83 -7.80 11.31
C CYS A 73 -13.48 -7.78 10.55
N TYR A 74 -13.03 -8.91 9.99
CA TYR A 74 -11.78 -8.94 9.20
C TYR A 74 -11.95 -8.39 7.78
N TRP A 75 -13.18 -8.43 7.24
CA TRP A 75 -13.47 -8.04 5.85
C TRP A 75 -13.48 -6.52 5.67
N ASP A 76 -13.81 -5.79 6.73
CA ASP A 76 -13.93 -4.33 6.69
C ASP A 76 -12.62 -3.58 6.97
N ASN A 77 -11.55 -4.30 7.28
CA ASN A 77 -10.25 -3.69 7.56
C ASN A 77 -9.62 -3.12 6.29
N THR A 78 -8.91 -2.01 6.46
CA THR A 78 -8.16 -1.35 5.37
C THR A 78 -6.67 -1.47 5.58
N TYR A 79 -5.92 -1.54 4.48
CA TYR A 79 -4.48 -1.77 4.49
C TYR A 79 -3.79 -0.78 3.57
N THR A 80 -2.85 -0.01 4.12
CA THR A 80 -2.06 0.97 3.36
C THR A 80 -0.60 0.55 3.37
N PHE A 81 -0.02 0.42 2.17
CA PHE A 81 1.40 0.12 1.99
C PHE A 81 2.14 1.41 1.64
N PHE A 82 3.17 1.75 2.40
CA PHE A 82 4.00 2.91 2.13
C PHE A 82 5.23 2.53 1.31
N PRO A 83 5.70 3.38 0.38
CA PRO A 83 6.86 3.12 -0.48
C PRO A 83 8.18 2.81 0.25
N ASN A 84 8.27 3.16 1.54
CA ASN A 84 9.45 2.91 2.37
C ASN A 84 9.45 1.51 3.03
N GLY A 85 8.52 0.63 2.67
CA GLY A 85 8.41 -0.72 3.27
C GLY A 85 7.66 -0.75 4.61
N ALA A 86 7.12 0.37 5.07
CA ALA A 86 6.16 0.39 6.18
C ALA A 86 4.73 0.20 5.66
N GLY A 87 3.82 -0.19 6.55
CA GLY A 87 2.39 -0.21 6.26
C GLY A 87 1.56 -0.12 7.53
N ILE A 88 0.27 0.14 7.35
CA ILE A 88 -0.71 0.26 8.44
C ILE A 88 -1.94 -0.55 8.09
N THR A 89 -2.35 -1.41 9.02
CA THR A 89 -3.70 -1.97 9.08
C THR A 89 -4.56 -1.01 9.90
N ASN A 90 -5.72 -0.65 9.37
CA ASN A 90 -6.71 0.18 10.03
C ASN A 90 -8.00 -0.61 10.19
N ASP A 91 -8.29 -0.99 11.44
CA ASP A 91 -9.50 -1.73 11.77
C ASP A 91 -10.74 -0.86 11.52
N SER A 92 -11.81 -1.48 11.04
CA SER A 92 -13.09 -0.78 10.86
C SER A 92 -13.74 -0.40 12.19
N SER A 93 -14.91 0.24 12.18
CA SER A 93 -15.70 0.39 13.40
C SER A 93 -16.21 -0.94 13.97
N TYR A 94 -16.33 -1.97 13.14
CA TYR A 94 -16.77 -3.31 13.50
C TYR A 94 -15.55 -4.20 13.80
N ARG A 95 -14.94 -3.98 14.96
CA ARG A 95 -13.63 -4.54 15.32
C ARG A 95 -13.73 -5.95 15.90
N CYS A 96 -12.80 -6.84 15.53
CA CYS A 96 -12.70 -8.18 16.13
C CYS A 96 -12.21 -8.16 17.58
N ASP A 97 -11.34 -7.19 17.91
CA ASP A 97 -10.78 -6.98 19.23
C ASP A 97 -10.75 -5.49 19.52
N THR A 98 -11.53 -5.06 20.52
CA THR A 98 -11.63 -3.66 20.92
C THR A 98 -10.55 -3.24 21.92
N THR A 99 -9.75 -4.19 22.42
CA THR A 99 -8.69 -3.94 23.41
C THR A 99 -7.37 -3.50 22.78
N VAL A 100 -7.18 -3.76 21.48
CA VAL A 100 -5.99 -3.35 20.73
C VAL A 100 -6.18 -1.98 20.07
N PRO A 101 -5.10 -1.29 19.65
CA PRO A 101 -5.22 -0.08 18.84
C PRO A 101 -5.90 -0.33 17.48
N VAL A 102 -6.63 0.68 16.99
CA VAL A 102 -7.30 0.64 15.66
C VAL A 102 -6.26 0.60 14.53
N LEU A 103 -5.20 1.42 14.66
CA LEU A 103 -4.10 1.48 13.71
C LEU A 103 -2.97 0.57 14.19
N LYS A 104 -2.59 -0.39 13.35
CA LYS A 104 -1.59 -1.41 13.67
C LYS A 104 -0.51 -1.43 12.58
N PRO A 105 0.76 -1.16 12.92
CA PRO A 105 1.82 -1.11 11.93
C PRO A 105 2.23 -2.52 11.46
N PHE A 106 2.67 -2.61 10.22
CA PHE A 106 3.38 -3.75 9.66
C PHE A 106 4.54 -3.27 8.78
N THR A 107 5.44 -4.18 8.43
CA THR A 107 6.46 -3.93 7.40
C THR A 107 6.29 -4.91 6.26
N TRP A 108 6.73 -4.50 5.08
CA TRP A 108 6.62 -5.31 3.88
C TRP A 108 7.82 -5.13 2.95
N ALA A 109 8.10 -6.17 2.18
CA ALA A 109 9.08 -6.12 1.09
C ALA A 109 8.79 -7.20 0.05
N PHE A 110 8.90 -6.87 -1.23
CA PHE A 110 8.95 -7.89 -2.27
C PHE A 110 10.29 -8.64 -2.24
N SER A 111 10.26 -9.94 -2.51
CA SER A 111 11.44 -10.80 -2.73
C SER A 111 11.30 -11.67 -3.97
N ASP A 112 12.41 -12.32 -4.35
CA ASP A 112 12.49 -13.29 -5.45
C ASP A 112 11.93 -12.75 -6.77
N ASN A 113 12.42 -11.58 -7.19
CA ASN A 113 11.96 -10.85 -8.37
C ASN A 113 10.46 -10.49 -8.30
N ASP A 114 10.04 -10.00 -7.14
CA ASP A 114 8.66 -9.59 -6.83
C ASP A 114 7.62 -10.71 -7.02
N GLN A 115 8.05 -11.97 -6.91
CA GLN A 115 7.17 -13.14 -6.88
C GLN A 115 6.58 -13.41 -5.49
N TYR A 116 7.17 -12.82 -4.46
CA TYR A 116 6.67 -12.93 -3.09
C TYR A 116 6.63 -11.59 -2.39
N LEU A 117 5.64 -11.42 -1.52
CA LEU A 117 5.49 -10.32 -0.60
C LEU A 117 5.76 -10.85 0.81
N ASN A 118 6.83 -10.37 1.42
CA ASN A 118 7.14 -10.63 2.83
C ASN A 118 6.41 -9.60 3.68
N VAL A 119 5.62 -10.05 4.65
CA VAL A 119 4.89 -9.20 5.59
C VAL A 119 5.28 -9.60 7.01
N THR A 120 5.71 -8.63 7.83
CA THR A 120 6.04 -8.85 9.24
C THR A 120 5.37 -7.83 10.15
N GLY A 121 5.22 -8.17 11.44
CA GLY A 121 4.44 -7.37 12.40
C GLY A 121 2.97 -7.77 12.39
N THR A 122 2.07 -6.80 12.22
CA THR A 122 0.63 -7.07 12.16
C THR A 122 0.28 -7.89 10.91
N SER A 123 -0.64 -8.84 11.06
CA SER A 123 -1.17 -9.58 9.91
C SER A 123 -1.94 -8.66 8.96
N VAL A 124 -1.75 -8.90 7.67
CA VAL A 124 -2.43 -8.21 6.58
C VAL A 124 -3.41 -9.21 5.98
N PHE A 125 -4.68 -8.85 5.88
CA PHE A 125 -5.76 -9.77 5.47
C PHE A 125 -5.92 -11.00 6.39
N GLY A 126 -5.49 -10.90 7.65
CA GLY A 126 -5.43 -12.05 8.57
C GLY A 126 -4.27 -13.03 8.27
N ILE A 127 -3.38 -12.69 7.34
CA ILE A 127 -2.25 -13.51 6.89
C ILE A 127 -0.94 -12.74 7.15
N SER A 128 0.14 -13.45 7.46
CA SER A 128 1.48 -12.87 7.63
C SER A 128 2.54 -13.81 7.08
N GLY A 129 3.76 -13.31 6.86
CA GLY A 129 4.88 -14.11 6.39
C GLY A 129 5.16 -13.94 4.91
N HIS A 130 5.52 -15.03 4.24
CA HIS A 130 6.00 -15.04 2.86
C HIS A 130 4.86 -15.43 1.91
N LEU A 131 4.28 -14.45 1.23
CA LEU A 131 3.08 -14.59 0.42
C LEU A 131 3.43 -14.62 -1.06
N ARG A 132 2.99 -15.64 -1.79
CA ARG A 132 3.18 -15.66 -3.25
C ARG A 132 2.28 -14.63 -3.91
N VAL A 133 2.84 -13.88 -4.86
CA VAL A 133 2.15 -12.82 -5.59
C VAL A 133 1.96 -13.25 -7.03
N TYR A 134 0.71 -13.46 -7.43
CA TYR A 134 0.36 -13.76 -8.82
C TYR A 134 0.13 -12.48 -9.63
N PHE A 135 -0.55 -11.50 -9.04
CA PHE A 135 -0.89 -10.24 -9.71
C PHE A 135 -1.00 -9.11 -8.69
N VAL A 136 -0.56 -7.91 -9.09
CA VAL A 136 -0.80 -6.64 -8.39
C VAL A 136 -1.08 -5.60 -9.45
N GLY A 137 -2.25 -4.96 -9.38
CA GLY A 137 -2.67 -3.94 -10.32
C GLY A 137 -4.01 -3.33 -9.88
N GLY A 138 -4.46 -2.30 -10.59
CA GLY A 138 -5.82 -1.81 -10.43
C GLY A 138 -6.83 -2.88 -10.87
N ASP A 139 -7.92 -3.03 -10.13
CA ASP A 139 -9.03 -3.89 -10.52
C ASP A 139 -9.58 -3.43 -11.88
N TYR A 140 -9.44 -4.28 -12.90
CA TYR A 140 -10.35 -4.29 -14.04
C TYR A 140 -11.42 -5.35 -13.76
N LEU A 141 -12.22 -5.15 -12.70
CA LEU A 141 -13.45 -5.91 -12.54
C LEU A 141 -14.46 -5.37 -13.57
N THR A 142 -14.33 -5.81 -14.82
CA THR A 142 -15.39 -5.72 -15.84
C THR A 142 -16.29 -6.93 -15.77
#